data_AF-A0A2P2JPY9-F1
#
_entry.id   AF-A0A2P2JPY9-F1
#
_cell.length_a   1.000
_cell.length_b   1.000
_cell.length_c   1.000
_cell.angle_alpha   90.00
_cell.angle_beta   90.00
_cell.angle_gamma   90.00
#
_symmetry.space_group_name_H-M   'P 1'
#
loop_
_entity.id
_entity.type
_entity.pdbx_description
1 polymer ?
#
loop_
_entity_poly.entity_id
_entity_poly.type
_entity_poly.pdbx_seq_one_letter_code
_entity_poly.pdbx_strand_id
1 'polypeptide(L)'
;MNDRSWNLLDEAVEGAAEQPWKGKCKGKVLLIEDSVETSGSFVLHQLIRRTLSAPGFSNFIIFIAFSHPFYHYDRILRKLGCNLVAQRDNGRFFFIDMVTLQYPGG
;
A
#
# COMPACT_ATOMS: atom_id res chain seq x y z
N MET A 1 -20.84 15.61 7.30
CA MET A 1 -19.78 15.35 8.31
C MET A 1 -19.37 13.91 8.11
N ASN A 2 -18.24 13.66 7.46
CA ASN A 2 -17.75 12.29 7.26
C ASN A 2 -16.89 11.94 8.48
N ASP A 3 -17.50 11.29 9.46
CA ASP A 3 -16.78 10.56 10.50
C ASP A 3 -15.98 9.45 9.83
N ARG A 4 -14.74 9.74 9.44
CA ARG A 4 -13.74 8.69 9.26
C ARG A 4 -13.49 8.14 10.66
N SER A 5 -14.12 7.01 10.96
CA SER A 5 -13.76 6.26 12.16
C SER A 5 -12.28 5.90 12.04
N TRP A 6 -11.52 6.39 13.00
CA TRP A 6 -10.12 6.07 13.14
C TRP A 6 -10.03 4.57 13.37
N ASN A 7 -9.19 3.89 12.59
CA ASN A 7 -8.85 2.51 12.90
C ASN A 7 -7.50 2.43 13.61
N LEU A 8 -7.24 1.30 14.27
CA LEU A 8 -6.00 1.07 15.00
C LEU A 8 -4.74 1.26 14.12
N LEU A 9 -4.85 1.04 12.81
CA LEU A 9 -3.75 1.28 11.86
C LEU A 9 -3.47 2.77 11.66
N ASP A 10 -4.50 3.61 11.59
CA ASP A 10 -4.35 5.06 11.44
C ASP A 10 -3.72 5.64 12.72
N GLU A 11 -4.14 5.14 13.88
CA GLU A 11 -3.54 5.50 15.16
C GLU A 11 -2.06 5.10 15.24
N ALA A 12 -1.73 3.86 14.86
CA ALA A 12 -0.36 3.35 14.89
C ALA A 12 0.58 4.06 13.89
N VAL A 13 0.07 4.47 12.73
CA VAL A 13 0.89 5.09 11.66
C VAL A 13 1.02 6.61 11.85
N GLU A 14 -0.04 7.27 12.30
CA GLU A 14 -0.09 8.74 12.32
C GLU A 14 0.17 9.34 13.70
N GLY A 15 -0.16 8.63 14.78
CA GLY A 15 -0.07 9.10 16.15
C GLY A 15 -0.96 10.33 16.38
N ALA A 16 -2.17 10.13 16.94
CA ALA A 16 -3.10 11.17 17.43
C ALA A 16 -3.16 12.50 16.62
N ALA A 17 -3.02 12.47 15.29
CA ALA A 17 -2.98 13.67 14.46
C ALA A 17 -4.32 13.87 13.73
N GLU A 18 -5.02 14.95 14.03
CA GLU A 18 -6.44 15.21 13.71
C GLU A 18 -6.84 15.16 12.22
N GLN A 19 -5.92 14.96 11.27
CA GLN A 19 -6.25 14.89 9.83
C GLN A 19 -5.44 13.80 9.11
N PRO A 20 -6.11 12.73 8.61
CA PRO A 20 -5.44 11.62 7.97
C PRO A 20 -4.72 12.05 6.70
N TRP A 21 -3.41 11.78 6.68
CA TRP A 21 -2.45 12.00 5.59
C TRP A 21 -2.29 13.42 5.09
N LYS A 22 -2.72 14.41 5.87
CA LYS A 22 -2.41 15.82 5.62
C LYS A 22 -0.96 16.11 6.01
N GLY A 23 -0.04 15.70 5.14
CA GLY A 23 1.29 16.29 5.01
C GLY A 23 2.36 15.94 6.06
N LYS A 24 2.12 15.00 7.00
CA LYS A 24 3.07 14.73 8.11
C LYS A 24 3.85 13.41 8.03
N CYS A 25 3.69 12.62 6.97
CA CYS A 25 4.44 11.36 6.76
C CYS A 25 5.63 11.50 5.78
N LYS A 26 6.15 12.72 5.54
CA LYS A 26 7.39 12.87 4.77
C LYS A 26 8.55 12.26 5.56
N GLY A 27 9.18 11.22 5.01
CA GLY A 27 10.40 10.61 5.55
C GLY A 27 10.19 9.67 6.75
N LYS A 28 8.96 9.22 7.02
CA LYS A 28 8.73 8.17 8.03
C LYS A 28 9.00 6.79 7.45
N VAL A 29 9.62 5.92 8.24
CA VAL A 29 9.80 4.50 7.93
C VAL A 29 8.82 3.70 8.78
N LEU A 30 8.04 2.83 8.14
CA LEU A 30 7.14 1.90 8.79
C LEU A 30 7.66 0.48 8.56
N LEU A 31 7.90 -0.27 9.65
CA LEU A 31 8.24 -1.68 9.60
C LEU A 31 7.01 -2.50 9.95
N ILE A 32 6.68 -3.47 9.10
CA ILE A 32 5.65 -4.47 9.38
C ILE A 32 6.38 -5.79 9.55
N GLU A 33 6.34 -6.31 10.77
CA GLU A 33 6.84 -7.64 11.10
C GLU A 33 5.66 -8.60 11.21
N ASP A 34 5.80 -9.81 10.66
CA ASP A 34 4.80 -10.85 10.78
C ASP A 34 5.38 -12.17 11.28
N SER A 35 4.50 -13.00 11.85
CA SER A 35 4.85 -14.33 12.35
C SER A 35 4.13 -15.39 11.52
N VAL A 36 4.60 -16.64 11.62
CA VAL A 36 3.98 -17.79 10.92
C VAL A 36 2.50 -17.95 11.32
N GLU A 37 2.14 -17.57 12.55
CA GLU A 37 0.78 -17.66 13.05
C GLU A 37 -0.14 -16.55 12.52
N THR A 38 0.39 -15.39 12.15
CA THR A 38 -0.40 -14.25 11.70
C THR A 38 0.35 -13.47 10.61
N SER A 39 -0.06 -13.66 9.35
CA SER A 39 0.51 -12.89 8.24
C SER A 39 0.14 -11.41 8.35
N GLY A 40 1.14 -10.53 8.32
CA GLY A 40 0.98 -9.07 8.33
C GLY A 40 0.65 -8.49 6.96
N SER A 41 0.56 -9.34 5.93
CA SER A 41 0.27 -8.93 4.56
C SER A 41 -1.03 -8.13 4.41
N PHE A 42 -2.04 -8.38 5.26
CA PHE A 42 -3.28 -7.61 5.24
C PHE A 42 -3.06 -6.13 5.55
N VAL A 43 -2.10 -5.80 6.43
CA VAL A 43 -1.75 -4.41 6.77
C VAL A 43 -1.21 -3.70 5.54
N LEU A 44 -0.28 -4.36 4.83
CA LEU A 44 0.29 -3.85 3.58
C LEU A 44 -0.80 -3.58 2.54
N HIS A 45 -1.73 -4.52 2.34
CA HIS A 45 -2.85 -4.33 1.41
C HIS A 45 -3.75 -3.16 1.81
N GLN A 46 -4.06 -2.99 3.09
CA GLN A 46 -4.86 -1.86 3.56
C GLN A 46 -4.15 -0.52 3.34
N LEU A 47 -2.84 -0.45 3.58
CA LEU A 47 -2.05 0.76 3.34
C LEU A 47 -2.07 1.16 1.87
N ILE A 48 -1.84 0.21 0.96
CA ILE A 48 -1.86 0.47 -0.49
C ILE A 48 -3.25 0.95 -0.92
N ARG A 49 -4.29 0.20 -0.55
CA ARG A 49 -5.68 0.53 -0.89
C ARG A 49 -6.03 1.94 -0.47
N ARG A 50 -5.78 2.26 0.80
CA ARG A 50 -6.12 3.57 1.34
C ARG A 50 -5.36 4.66 0.60
N THR A 51 -4.06 4.47 0.33
CA THR A 51 -3.17 5.47 -0.29
C THR A 51 -3.67 5.84 -1.69
N LEU A 52 -4.17 4.85 -2.42
CA LEU A 52 -4.73 5.03 -3.75
C LEU A 52 -6.19 5.55 -3.71
N SER A 53 -6.98 5.18 -2.70
CA SER A 53 -8.39 5.61 -2.56
C SER A 53 -8.57 7.02 -2.00
N ALA A 54 -7.56 7.64 -1.40
CA ALA A 54 -7.68 8.98 -0.81
C ALA A 54 -7.96 10.05 -1.89
N PRO A 55 -9.16 10.69 -1.89
CA PRO A 55 -9.47 11.75 -2.85
C PRO A 55 -8.69 13.03 -2.51
N GLY A 56 -8.07 13.64 -3.53
CA GLY A 56 -7.39 14.94 -3.41
C GLY A 56 -5.87 14.91 -3.27
N PHE A 57 -5.23 13.74 -3.26
CA PHE A 57 -3.77 13.63 -3.20
C PHE A 57 -3.16 13.04 -4.48
N SER A 58 -2.14 13.73 -5.00
CA SER A 58 -1.19 13.23 -6.01
C SER A 58 -0.23 12.18 -5.41
N ASN A 59 -0.77 11.23 -4.65
CA ASN A 59 0.01 10.13 -4.09
C ASN A 59 0.30 9.13 -5.21
N PHE A 60 1.57 8.77 -5.36
CA PHE A 60 2.03 7.67 -6.18
C PHE A 60 2.67 6.62 -5.27
N ILE A 61 2.58 5.35 -5.66
CA ILE A 61 3.21 4.24 -4.94
C ILE A 61 4.21 3.58 -5.86
N ILE A 62 5.45 3.43 -5.38
CA ILE A 62 6.43 2.52 -5.96
C ILE A 62 6.42 1.27 -5.08
N PHE A 63 6.00 0.16 -5.66
CA PHE A 63 5.90 -1.12 -4.98
C PHE A 63 6.97 -2.07 -5.51
N ILE A 64 7.83 -2.56 -4.62
CA ILE A 64 8.90 -3.51 -4.97
C ILE A 64 8.56 -4.84 -4.30
N ALA A 65 8.33 -5.88 -5.09
CA ALA A 65 7.88 -7.18 -4.60
C ALA A 65 8.96 -8.25 -4.78
N PHE A 66 9.32 -8.92 -3.68
CA PHE A 66 10.28 -10.02 -3.68
C PHE A 66 9.65 -11.41 -3.53
N SER A 67 8.39 -11.47 -3.08
CA SER A 67 7.75 -12.75 -2.72
C SER A 67 6.77 -13.26 -3.76
N HIS A 68 6.02 -12.36 -4.41
CA HIS A 68 4.96 -12.73 -5.35
C HIS A 68 4.93 -11.79 -6.56
N PRO A 69 4.46 -12.26 -7.73
CA PRO A 69 4.30 -11.42 -8.92
C PRO A 69 3.10 -10.47 -8.78
N PHE A 70 3.03 -9.46 -9.66
CA PHE A 70 1.98 -8.42 -9.65
C PHE A 70 0.54 -8.97 -9.52
N TYR A 71 0.22 -10.03 -10.27
CA TYR A 71 -1.13 -10.60 -10.30
C TYR A 71 -1.62 -11.05 -8.92
N HIS A 72 -0.71 -11.48 -8.03
CA HIS A 72 -1.06 -11.88 -6.67
C HIS A 72 -1.67 -10.71 -5.88
N TYR A 73 -0.96 -9.58 -5.85
CA TYR A 73 -1.37 -8.38 -5.11
C TYR A 73 -2.61 -7.72 -5.73
N ASP A 74 -2.66 -7.66 -7.06
CA ASP A 74 -3.79 -7.10 -7.79
C ASP A 74 -5.07 -7.91 -7.53
N ARG A 75 -5.00 -9.24 -7.51
CA ARG A 75 -6.15 -10.09 -7.18
C ARG A 75 -6.68 -9.84 -5.77
N ILE A 76 -5.79 -9.65 -4.78
CA ILE A 76 -6.19 -9.38 -3.39
C ILE A 76 -6.80 -7.98 -3.28
N LEU A 77 -6.16 -6.97 -3.85
CA LEU A 77 -6.64 -5.59 -3.76
C LEU A 77 -7.95 -5.37 -4.52
N ARG A 78 -8.19 -6.08 -5.63
CA ARG A 78 -9.50 -6.06 -6.31
C ARG A 78 -10.62 -6.53 -5.40
N LYS A 79 -10.39 -7.58 -4.59
CA LYS A 79 -11.37 -8.04 -3.59
C LYS A 79 -11.66 -6.99 -2.51
N LEU A 80 -10.69 -6.09 -2.26
CA LEU A 80 -10.86 -4.96 -1.35
C LEU A 80 -11.38 -3.69 -2.06
N GLY A 81 -11.79 -3.77 -3.33
CA GLY A 81 -12.32 -2.66 -4.10
C GLY A 81 -11.25 -1.71 -4.67
N CYS A 82 -10.01 -2.15 -4.81
CA CYS A 82 -8.91 -1.37 -5.39
C CYS A 82 -8.33 -2.08 -6.63
N ASN A 83 -8.47 -1.47 -7.80
CA ASN A 83 -7.93 -2.00 -9.07
C ASN A 83 -6.52 -1.45 -9.32
N LEU A 84 -5.47 -2.25 -9.10
CA LEU A 84 -4.08 -1.80 -9.28
C LEU A 84 -3.73 -1.52 -10.75
N VAL A 85 -4.32 -2.25 -11.68
CA VAL A 85 -4.13 -2.00 -13.12
C VAL A 85 -4.60 -0.60 -13.48
N ALA A 86 -5.80 -0.22 -13.06
CA ALA A 86 -6.32 1.14 -13.29
C ALA A 86 -5.46 2.21 -12.62
N GLN A 87 -4.92 1.96 -11.42
CA GLN A 87 -4.03 2.92 -10.75
C GLN A 87 -2.67 3.05 -11.44
N ARG A 88 -2.17 1.98 -12.05
CA ARG A 88 -0.97 2.00 -12.88
C ARG A 88 -1.19 2.78 -14.16
N ASP A 89 -2.30 2.54 -14.85
CA ASP A 89 -2.63 3.21 -16.10
C ASP A 89 -2.85 4.72 -15.88
N ASN A 90 -3.33 5.11 -14.69
CA ASN A 90 -3.44 6.50 -14.24
C ASN A 90 -2.10 7.10 -13.73
N GLY A 91 -0.98 6.38 -13.82
CA GLY A 91 0.35 6.84 -13.38
C GLY A 91 0.53 6.95 -11.87
N ARG A 92 -0.37 6.36 -11.07
CA ARG A 92 -0.36 6.43 -9.59
C ARG A 92 0.25 5.21 -8.91
N PHE A 93 0.54 4.16 -9.67
CA PHE A 93 1.10 2.92 -9.14
C PHE A 93 2.18 2.39 -10.08
N PHE A 94 3.37 2.12 -9.55
CA PHE A 94 4.47 1.49 -10.26
C PHE A 94 4.89 0.21 -9.52
N PHE A 95 5.01 -0.90 -10.25
CA PHE A 95 5.35 -2.20 -9.68
C PHE A 95 6.67 -2.70 -10.25
N ILE A 96 7.58 -3.08 -9.36
CA ILE A 96 8.84 -3.74 -9.68
C ILE A 96 8.74 -5.18 -9.20
N ASP A 97 8.69 -6.09 -10.16
CA ASP A 97 8.67 -7.53 -9.91
C ASP A 97 10.11 -8.04 -9.75
N MET A 98 10.57 -8.21 -8.51
CA MET A 98 11.88 -8.82 -8.24
C MET A 98 11.85 -10.35 -8.27
N VAL A 99 10.66 -10.96 -8.36
CA VAL A 99 10.53 -12.42 -8.50
C VAL A 99 10.89 -12.86 -9.91
N THR A 100 10.49 -12.08 -10.90
CA THR A 100 10.71 -12.37 -12.33
C THR A 100 11.88 -11.60 -12.93
N LEU A 101 12.55 -10.74 -12.16
CA LEU A 101 13.70 -9.98 -12.62
C LEU A 101 14.86 -10.93 -12.94
N GLN A 102 15.07 -11.19 -14.23
CA GLN A 102 16.25 -11.91 -14.70
C GLN A 102 17.42 -10.94 -14.78
N TYR A 103 18.52 -11.28 -14.10
CA TYR A 103 19.76 -10.54 -14.22
C TYR A 103 20.40 -10.85 -15.59
N PRO A 104 20.65 -9.86 -16.46
CA PRO A 104 21.34 -10.08 -17.72
C PRO A 104 22.83 -10.30 -17.44
N GLY A 105 23.23 -11.53 -17.11
CA GLY A 105 24.64 -11.87 -16.87
C GLY A 105 24.90 -13.21 -16.20
N GLY A 106 24.02 -14.21 -16.39
CA GLY A 106 24.30 -15.60 -16.04
C GLY A 106 25.03 -16.33 -17.15
#